data_AF-A0A1F8H9Z0-F1
#
_entry.id   AF-A0A1F8H9Z0-F1
#
_cell.length_a   1.000
_cell.length_b   1.000
_cell.length_c   1.000
_cell.angle_alpha   90.00
_cell.angle_beta   90.00
_cell.angle_gamma   90.00
#
_symmetry.space_group_name_H-M   'P 1'
#
loop_
_entity.id
_entity.type
_entity.pdbx_description
1 polymer ?
#
loop_
_entity_poly.entity_id
_entity_poly.type
_entity_poly.pdbx_seq_one_letter_code
_entity_poly.pdbx_strand_id
1 'polypeptide(L)'
;MGRNTKTIYNETFYWLSGILNSKEFLSQIRELKNSFRRFGCQLPAKGFYKSMRRDRAFAAWHKKLQNAWTEAVKSDAYRNARAKVIGKKQNWSRKEQDRLDKIDQKFLPPINYGDKLNQILLKFDLDPENRSHKDWIRNYLFFGERNFTRPSYKLRVVTGKDGRPELWVRFFGHTSVADLPMREIREIQKFLPDYKGKNRRKDKRVAKRNKEVVDEYFRLKKSPRLTSYDRSEKGNSIANKIIAKIGKKYPELTSGLVKVVIAKNKNKEKHKEQI
;
A
#
# COMPACT_ATOMS: atom_id res chain seq x y z
N MET A 1 -4.74 -4.38 -3.12
CA MET A 1 -5.98 -3.60 -3.22
C MET A 1 -6.00 -2.99 -4.60
N GLY A 2 -6.71 -3.64 -5.52
CA GLY A 2 -7.06 -3.01 -6.79
C GLY A 2 -8.26 -2.13 -6.50
N ARG A 3 -8.14 -0.82 -6.72
CA ARG A 3 -9.33 0.04 -6.67
C ARG A 3 -10.20 -0.41 -7.83
N ASN A 4 -11.48 -0.69 -7.57
CA ASN A 4 -12.44 -0.85 -8.65
C ASN A 4 -12.54 0.52 -9.34
N THR A 5 -11.92 0.63 -10.51
CA THR A 5 -11.82 1.85 -11.31
C THR A 5 -12.68 1.65 -12.55
N LYS A 6 -13.64 2.54 -12.75
CA LYS A 6 -14.54 2.51 -13.92
C LYS A 6 -14.25 3.74 -14.78
N THR A 7 -14.31 3.55 -16.10
CA THR A 7 -14.38 4.67 -17.04
C THR A 7 -15.76 5.31 -16.90
N ILE A 8 -15.81 6.62 -16.69
CA ILE A 8 -17.07 7.35 -16.57
C ILE A 8 -17.14 8.31 -17.75
N TYR A 9 -18.07 8.07 -18.66
CA TYR A 9 -18.30 8.90 -19.82
C TYR A 9 -19.09 10.15 -19.42
N ASN A 10 -18.39 11.16 -18.91
CA ASN A 10 -18.93 12.48 -18.61
C ASN A 10 -18.18 13.57 -19.39
N GLU A 11 -18.60 14.83 -19.26
CA GLU A 11 -17.94 15.97 -19.93
C GLU A 11 -16.43 16.00 -19.66
N THR A 12 -16.00 15.75 -18.42
CA THR A 12 -14.57 15.66 -18.09
C THR A 12 -13.85 14.56 -18.87
N PHE A 13 -14.47 13.40 -19.03
CA PHE A 13 -13.89 12.30 -19.81
C PHE A 13 -13.72 12.68 -21.28
N TYR A 14 -14.76 13.25 -21.91
CA TYR A 14 -14.68 13.65 -23.32
C TYR A 14 -13.67 14.78 -23.53
N TRP A 15 -13.62 15.75 -22.61
CA TRP A 15 -12.64 16.82 -22.64
C TRP A 15 -11.21 16.30 -22.51
N LEU A 16 -10.92 15.46 -21.50
CA LEU A 16 -9.61 14.84 -21.34
C LEU A 16 -9.24 13.93 -22.52
N SER A 17 -10.21 13.22 -23.09
CA SER A 17 -10.00 12.41 -24.30
C SER A 17 -9.65 13.28 -25.51
N GLY A 18 -10.28 14.46 -25.65
CA GLY A 18 -9.92 15.47 -26.62
C GLY A 18 -8.48 15.93 -26.45
N ILE A 19 -8.06 16.21 -25.21
CA ILE A 19 -6.68 16.59 -24.89
C ILE A 19 -5.69 15.48 -25.30
N LEU A 20 -5.97 14.21 -24.99
CA LEU A 20 -5.10 13.08 -25.37
C LEU A 20 -4.86 12.97 -26.87
N ASN A 21 -5.83 13.36 -27.68
CA ASN A 21 -5.77 13.31 -29.13
C ASN A 21 -5.21 14.60 -29.75
N SER A 22 -5.03 15.66 -28.96
CA SER A 22 -4.46 16.91 -29.45
C SER A 22 -2.98 16.74 -29.81
N LYS A 23 -2.58 17.23 -30.99
CA LYS A 23 -1.19 17.20 -31.46
C LYS A 23 -0.25 17.91 -30.47
N GLU A 24 -0.74 18.98 -29.86
CA GLU A 24 0.01 19.78 -28.90
C GLU A 24 0.33 18.99 -27.62
N PHE A 25 -0.67 18.34 -27.02
CA PHE A 25 -0.46 17.50 -25.83
C PHE A 25 0.52 16.36 -26.12
N LEU A 26 0.34 15.71 -27.27
CA LEU A 26 1.23 14.64 -27.72
C LEU A 26 2.66 15.14 -27.93
N SER A 27 2.87 16.37 -28.42
CA SER A 27 4.19 16.99 -28.53
C SER A 27 4.82 17.20 -27.15
N GLN A 28 4.08 17.79 -26.21
CA GLN A 28 4.57 18.05 -24.84
C GLN A 28 4.98 16.75 -24.14
N ILE A 29 4.17 15.69 -24.26
CA ILE A 29 4.50 14.38 -23.71
C ILE A 29 5.72 13.77 -24.42
N ARG A 30 5.83 13.91 -25.74
CA ARG A 30 6.99 13.41 -26.51
C ARG A 30 8.26 14.13 -26.11
N GLU A 31 8.24 15.44 -25.94
CA GLU A 31 9.36 16.23 -25.45
C GLU A 31 9.81 15.78 -24.06
N LEU A 32 8.86 15.55 -23.15
CA LEU A 32 9.16 15.01 -21.82
C LEU A 32 9.79 13.60 -21.92
N LYS A 33 9.23 12.70 -22.72
CA LYS A 33 9.78 11.36 -22.97
C LYS A 33 11.20 11.42 -23.56
N ASN A 34 11.42 12.29 -24.52
CA ASN A 34 12.72 12.51 -25.14
C ASN A 34 13.73 13.04 -24.14
N SER A 35 13.32 13.90 -23.20
CA SER A 35 14.22 14.40 -22.17
C SER A 35 14.71 13.26 -21.25
N PHE A 36 13.87 12.28 -20.89
CA PHE A 36 14.36 11.08 -20.19
C PHE A 36 15.33 10.23 -21.05
N ARG A 37 15.02 10.06 -22.34
CA ARG A 37 15.85 9.27 -23.28
C ARG A 37 17.27 9.82 -23.41
N ARG A 38 17.42 11.15 -23.44
CA ARG A 38 18.74 11.82 -23.52
C ARG A 38 19.72 11.42 -22.42
N PHE A 39 19.20 11.04 -21.25
CA PHE A 39 20.00 10.59 -20.10
C PHE A 39 19.96 9.06 -19.94
N GLY A 40 19.70 8.32 -21.01
CA GLY A 40 19.64 6.85 -21.00
C GLY A 40 18.47 6.27 -20.19
N CYS A 41 17.52 7.10 -19.76
CA CYS A 41 16.38 6.71 -18.92
C CYS A 41 15.10 6.56 -19.75
N GLN A 42 15.18 5.92 -20.91
CA GLN A 42 14.04 5.77 -21.81
C GLN A 42 12.87 5.05 -21.12
N LEU A 43 11.67 5.62 -21.28
CA LEU A 43 10.42 4.96 -20.89
C LEU A 43 10.04 3.87 -21.90
N PRO A 44 9.46 2.74 -21.47
CA PRO A 44 8.96 1.72 -22.39
C PRO A 44 7.91 2.29 -23.34
N ALA A 45 7.88 1.84 -24.59
CA ALA A 45 6.96 2.34 -25.62
C ALA A 45 5.48 2.18 -25.21
N LYS A 46 5.14 1.04 -24.58
CA LYS A 46 3.80 0.73 -24.07
C LYS A 46 3.57 1.19 -22.62
N GLY A 47 4.55 1.83 -21.98
CA GLY A 47 4.54 2.08 -20.55
C GLY A 47 4.84 0.83 -19.70
N PHE A 48 4.82 1.00 -18.39
CA PHE A 48 4.96 -0.10 -17.42
C PHE A 48 3.63 -0.84 -17.21
N TYR A 49 3.66 -2.08 -16.73
CA TYR A 49 2.48 -2.96 -16.71
C TYR A 49 1.63 -2.85 -15.44
N LYS A 50 2.25 -2.50 -14.30
CA LYS A 50 1.56 -2.36 -13.00
C LYS A 50 1.63 -0.93 -12.51
N SER A 51 0.74 -0.53 -11.60
CA SER A 51 0.76 0.81 -10.99
C SER A 51 2.11 1.18 -10.37
N MET A 52 2.42 2.49 -10.29
CA MET A 52 3.70 3.05 -9.81
C MET A 52 4.30 2.36 -8.58
N ARG A 53 3.46 1.95 -7.62
CA ARG A 53 3.92 1.39 -6.34
C ARG A 53 4.31 -0.08 -6.37
N ARG A 54 3.96 -0.83 -7.42
CA ARG A 54 4.10 -2.29 -7.45
C ARG A 54 4.87 -2.83 -8.65
N ASP A 55 5.19 -1.97 -9.61
CA ASP A 55 5.99 -2.37 -10.75
C ASP A 55 7.48 -2.29 -10.42
N ARG A 56 8.14 -3.45 -10.36
CA ARG A 56 9.59 -3.54 -10.16
C ARG A 56 10.35 -2.84 -11.29
N ALA A 57 9.82 -2.87 -12.51
CA ALA A 57 10.45 -2.19 -13.65
C ALA A 57 10.34 -0.67 -13.52
N PHE A 58 9.21 -0.14 -13.04
CA PHE A 58 9.08 1.29 -12.73
C PHE A 58 10.06 1.72 -11.62
N ALA A 59 10.15 0.93 -10.54
CA ALA A 59 11.09 1.22 -9.45
C ALA A 59 12.55 1.20 -9.93
N ALA A 60 12.93 0.22 -10.76
CA ALA A 60 14.26 0.13 -11.36
C ALA A 60 14.55 1.32 -12.29
N TRP A 61 13.58 1.71 -13.13
CA TRP A 61 13.68 2.89 -13.99
C TRP A 61 13.85 4.17 -13.17
N HIS A 62 13.06 4.35 -12.10
CA HIS A 62 13.17 5.51 -11.23
C HIS A 62 14.53 5.58 -10.53
N LYS A 63 15.06 4.44 -10.07
CA LYS A 63 16.41 4.37 -9.51
C LYS A 63 17.47 4.75 -10.56
N LYS A 64 17.31 4.28 -11.80
CA LYS A 64 18.18 4.68 -12.91
C LYS A 64 18.17 6.19 -13.15
N LEU A 65 16.99 6.81 -13.13
CA LEU A 65 16.83 8.25 -13.26
C LEU A 65 17.52 9.02 -12.14
N GLN A 66 17.39 8.55 -10.89
CA GLN A 66 18.07 9.12 -9.73
C GLN A 66 19.59 9.06 -9.87
N ASN A 67 20.12 7.89 -10.24
CA ASN A 67 21.55 7.72 -10.45
C ASN A 67 22.07 8.63 -11.58
N ALA A 68 21.36 8.69 -12.72
CA ALA A 68 21.72 9.56 -13.82
C ALA A 68 21.78 11.04 -13.41
N TRP A 69 20.88 11.47 -12.52
CA TRP A 69 20.91 12.82 -11.98
C TRP A 69 22.10 13.05 -11.06
N THR A 70 22.36 12.12 -10.13
CA THR A 70 23.50 12.21 -9.21
C THR A 70 24.82 12.31 -9.97
N GLU A 71 24.99 11.51 -11.02
CA GLU A 71 26.19 11.56 -11.85
C GLU A 71 26.26 12.85 -12.71
N ALA A 72 25.12 13.30 -13.26
CA ALA A 72 25.08 14.57 -14.00
C ALA A 72 25.46 15.78 -13.12
N VAL A 73 24.99 15.82 -11.87
CA VAL A 73 25.32 16.88 -10.91
C VAL A 73 26.80 16.89 -10.53
N LYS A 74 27.44 15.72 -10.49
CA LYS A 74 28.88 15.60 -10.22
C LYS A 74 29.75 15.98 -11.42
N SER A 75 29.20 15.94 -12.63
CA SER A 75 29.98 16.17 -13.85
C SER A 75 30.61 17.57 -13.89
N ASP A 76 31.88 17.64 -14.32
CA ASP A 76 32.60 18.91 -14.42
C ASP A 76 31.92 19.87 -15.39
N ALA A 77 31.35 19.36 -16.48
CA ALA A 77 30.62 20.17 -17.45
C ALA A 77 29.44 20.92 -16.80
N TYR A 78 28.66 20.24 -15.95
CA TYR A 78 27.56 20.86 -15.23
C TYR A 78 28.05 21.85 -14.17
N ARG A 79 29.01 21.44 -13.34
CA ARG A 79 29.56 22.27 -12.26
C ARG A 79 30.18 23.55 -12.82
N ASN A 80 30.96 23.44 -13.89
CA ASN A 80 31.56 24.59 -14.58
C ASN A 80 30.51 25.51 -15.21
N ALA A 81 29.45 24.95 -15.82
CA ALA A 81 28.36 25.74 -16.36
C ALA A 81 27.63 26.55 -15.27
N ARG A 82 27.31 25.93 -14.13
CA ARG A 82 26.69 26.65 -12.99
C ARG A 82 27.63 27.65 -12.35
N ALA A 83 28.91 27.31 -12.18
CA ALA A 83 29.90 28.21 -11.56
C ALA A 83 30.04 29.54 -12.33
N LYS A 84 29.93 29.52 -13.66
CA LYS A 84 29.93 30.73 -14.50
C LYS A 84 28.75 31.68 -14.23
N VAL A 85 27.63 31.18 -13.71
CA VAL A 85 26.46 31.99 -13.37
C VAL A 85 26.47 32.38 -11.91
N ILE A 86 26.80 31.46 -11.01
CA ILE A 86 26.75 31.67 -9.55
C ILE A 86 27.93 32.51 -9.04
N GLY A 87 29.14 32.26 -9.54
CA GLY A 87 30.37 32.85 -8.98
C GLY A 87 30.48 32.63 -7.47
N LYS A 88 30.69 33.72 -6.71
CA LYS A 88 30.68 33.74 -5.23
C LYS A 88 29.41 34.40 -4.65
N LYS A 89 28.34 34.58 -5.44
CA LYS A 89 27.16 35.35 -5.02
C LYS A 89 26.26 34.55 -4.09
N GLN A 90 25.77 35.18 -3.02
CA GLN A 90 24.73 34.62 -2.13
C GLN A 90 23.31 34.80 -2.67
N ASN A 91 23.06 35.87 -3.45
CA ASN A 91 21.74 36.17 -4.03
C ASN A 91 21.84 36.25 -5.56
N TRP A 92 20.79 35.79 -6.25
CA TRP A 92 20.71 35.79 -7.70
C TRP A 92 19.52 36.60 -8.20
N SER A 93 19.73 37.36 -9.27
CA SER A 93 18.67 38.04 -10.00
C SER A 93 17.79 37.04 -10.75
N ARG A 94 16.58 37.45 -11.13
CA ARG A 94 15.67 36.63 -11.95
C ARG A 94 16.31 36.15 -13.26
N LYS A 95 17.08 37.00 -13.95
CA LYS A 95 17.80 36.63 -15.17
C LYS A 95 18.86 35.55 -14.95
N GLU A 96 19.53 35.56 -13.79
CA GLU A 96 20.50 34.53 -13.43
C GLU A 96 19.81 33.22 -13.07
N GLN A 97 18.66 33.29 -12.38
CA GLN A 97 17.83 32.12 -12.10
C GLN A 97 17.34 31.46 -13.39
N ASP A 98 16.84 32.25 -14.36
CA ASP A 98 16.43 31.73 -15.68
C ASP A 98 17.60 31.04 -16.43
N ARG A 99 18.84 31.55 -16.25
CA ARG A 99 20.04 30.92 -16.82
C ARG A 99 20.39 29.61 -16.12
N LEU A 100 20.27 29.56 -14.79
CA LEU A 100 20.46 28.33 -14.01
C LEU A 100 19.44 27.27 -14.41
N ASP A 101 18.17 27.63 -14.56
CA ASP A 101 17.12 26.72 -15.00
C ASP A 101 17.41 26.15 -16.40
N LYS A 102 17.91 26.97 -17.33
CA LYS A 102 18.36 26.50 -18.65
C LYS A 102 19.54 25.54 -18.57
N ILE A 103 20.48 25.78 -17.65
CA ILE A 103 21.60 24.87 -17.40
C ILE A 103 21.08 23.54 -16.84
N ASP A 104 20.22 23.59 -15.81
CA ASP A 104 19.63 22.41 -15.20
C ASP A 104 18.82 21.59 -16.24
N GLN A 105 18.03 22.24 -17.08
CA GLN A 105 17.30 21.56 -18.17
C GLN A 105 18.22 20.92 -19.22
N LYS A 106 19.40 21.50 -19.47
CA LYS A 106 20.36 21.00 -20.45
C LYS A 106 21.15 19.80 -19.93
N PHE A 107 21.57 19.85 -18.67
CA PHE A 107 22.53 18.90 -18.11
C PHE A 107 21.92 17.88 -17.17
N LEU A 108 20.75 18.15 -16.58
CA LEU A 108 20.14 17.24 -15.61
C LEU A 108 18.95 16.50 -16.23
N PRO A 109 18.78 15.20 -15.89
CA PRO A 109 17.54 14.53 -16.17
C PRO A 109 16.40 15.17 -15.34
N PRO A 110 15.16 15.17 -15.86
CA PRO A 110 14.05 15.83 -15.19
C PRO A 110 13.52 14.98 -14.04
N ILE A 111 14.21 14.96 -12.90
CA ILE A 111 13.70 14.33 -11.67
C ILE A 111 12.44 15.05 -11.16
N ASN A 112 12.43 16.37 -11.23
CA ASN A 112 11.25 17.19 -10.93
C ASN A 112 10.32 17.28 -12.15
N TYR A 113 10.07 16.15 -12.82
CA TYR A 113 9.08 16.10 -13.89
C TYR A 113 7.69 16.52 -13.41
N GLY A 114 7.44 16.57 -12.09
CA GLY A 114 6.24 17.14 -11.49
C GLY A 114 5.93 18.57 -11.96
N ASP A 115 6.94 19.44 -12.06
CA ASP A 115 6.74 20.83 -12.49
C ASP A 115 6.37 20.89 -13.97
N LYS A 116 7.03 20.08 -14.81
CA LYS A 116 6.66 19.93 -16.22
C LYS A 116 5.25 19.38 -16.38
N LEU A 117 4.85 18.42 -15.55
CA LEU A 117 3.47 17.93 -15.57
C LEU A 117 2.48 19.03 -15.17
N ASN A 118 2.78 19.83 -14.15
CA ASN A 118 1.92 20.96 -13.76
C ASN A 118 1.82 22.00 -14.89
N GLN A 119 2.92 22.30 -15.58
CA GLN A 119 2.91 23.19 -16.76
C GLN A 119 2.04 22.63 -17.88
N ILE A 120 2.13 21.32 -18.16
CA ILE A 120 1.25 20.67 -19.14
C ILE A 120 -0.21 20.78 -18.68
N LEU A 121 -0.51 20.50 -17.42
CA LEU A 121 -1.89 20.61 -16.90
C LEU A 121 -2.44 22.03 -17.08
N LEU A 122 -1.71 23.04 -16.63
CA LEU A 122 -2.09 24.45 -16.78
C LEU A 122 -2.32 24.85 -18.24
N LYS A 123 -1.48 24.36 -19.15
CA LYS A 123 -1.60 24.65 -20.59
C LYS A 123 -2.89 24.12 -21.22
N PHE A 124 -3.48 23.08 -20.65
CA PHE A 124 -4.75 22.51 -21.10
C PHE A 124 -5.91 22.85 -20.16
N ASP A 125 -5.79 23.96 -19.42
CA ASP A 125 -6.78 24.47 -18.46
C ASP A 125 -7.16 23.45 -17.36
N LEU A 126 -6.26 22.51 -17.06
CA LEU A 126 -6.44 21.55 -15.99
C LEU A 126 -5.82 22.08 -14.71
N ASP A 127 -6.61 22.05 -13.63
CA ASP A 127 -6.12 22.40 -12.30
C ASP A 127 -4.96 21.48 -11.91
N PRO A 128 -3.73 22.03 -11.71
CA PRO A 128 -2.62 21.24 -11.25
C PRO A 128 -2.94 20.65 -9.89
N GLU A 129 -3.55 21.35 -8.95
CA GLU A 129 -3.80 20.85 -7.58
C GLU A 129 -4.84 19.73 -7.50
N ASN A 130 -5.61 19.52 -8.57
CA ASN A 130 -6.47 18.36 -8.69
C ASN A 130 -5.66 17.07 -8.85
N ARG A 131 -5.60 16.29 -7.77
CA ARG A 131 -4.96 14.98 -7.75
C ARG A 131 -5.39 14.06 -8.89
N SER A 132 -6.66 14.09 -9.31
CA SER A 132 -7.15 13.23 -10.39
C SER A 132 -6.52 13.60 -11.73
N HIS A 133 -6.27 14.89 -11.99
CA HIS A 133 -5.57 15.35 -13.18
C HIS A 133 -4.08 14.98 -13.12
N LYS A 134 -3.42 15.17 -11.96
CA LYS A 134 -2.02 14.73 -11.75
C LYS A 134 -1.88 13.21 -11.95
N ASP A 135 -2.79 12.42 -11.38
CA ASP A 135 -2.75 10.96 -11.49
C ASP A 135 -3.02 10.51 -12.94
N TRP A 136 -3.95 11.16 -13.66
CA TRP A 136 -4.24 10.87 -15.07
C TRP A 136 -3.04 11.11 -16.00
N ILE A 137 -2.42 12.30 -15.95
CA ILE A 137 -1.29 12.62 -16.84
C ILE A 137 -0.07 11.74 -16.52
N ARG A 138 0.16 11.44 -15.23
CA ARG A 138 1.19 10.48 -14.80
C ARG A 138 0.89 9.09 -15.35
N ASN A 139 -0.36 8.66 -15.27
CA ASN A 139 -0.72 7.33 -15.74
C ASN A 139 -0.57 7.20 -17.25
N TYR A 140 -0.96 8.23 -18.00
CA TYR A 140 -0.70 8.30 -19.43
C TYR A 140 0.80 8.26 -19.76
N LEU A 141 1.61 9.06 -19.06
CA LEU A 141 3.04 9.17 -19.31
C LEU A 141 3.78 7.85 -19.05
N PHE A 142 3.53 7.21 -17.90
CA PHE A 142 4.31 6.09 -17.41
C PHE A 142 3.70 4.72 -17.72
N PHE A 143 2.37 4.58 -17.78
CA PHE A 143 1.68 3.29 -17.98
C PHE A 143 0.91 3.23 -19.29
N GLY A 144 0.91 4.30 -20.10
CA GLY A 144 0.18 4.35 -21.35
C GLY A 144 -1.34 4.31 -21.17
N GLU A 145 -1.84 4.57 -19.97
CA GLU A 145 -3.28 4.57 -19.69
C GLU A 145 -3.95 5.74 -20.42
N ARG A 146 -4.82 5.42 -21.37
CA ARG A 146 -5.60 6.40 -22.14
C ARG A 146 -6.95 6.73 -21.51
N ASN A 147 -7.44 5.88 -20.63
CA ASN A 147 -8.76 6.06 -20.04
C ASN A 147 -8.66 6.89 -18.76
N PHE A 148 -9.39 8.00 -18.70
CA PHE A 148 -9.61 8.68 -17.45
C PHE A 148 -10.56 7.85 -16.59
N THR A 149 -10.01 7.20 -15.56
CA THR A 149 -10.78 6.42 -14.60
C THR A 149 -10.93 7.20 -13.30
N ARG A 150 -12.11 7.14 -12.69
CA ARG A 150 -12.31 7.63 -11.32
C ARG A 150 -12.58 6.45 -10.40
N PRO A 151 -12.20 6.54 -9.11
CA PRO A 151 -12.62 5.54 -8.15
C PRO A 151 -14.15 5.50 -8.06
N SER A 152 -14.70 4.30 -8.02
CA SER A 152 -16.14 4.12 -7.83
C SER A 152 -16.56 4.40 -6.38
N TYR A 153 -15.65 4.51 -5.42
CA TYR A 153 -15.98 4.79 -4.02
C TYR A 153 -14.77 5.33 -3.23
N LYS A 154 -15.01 5.78 -2.00
CA LYS A 154 -13.97 6.16 -1.04
C LYS A 154 -14.26 5.57 0.33
N LEU A 155 -13.31 4.81 0.87
CA LEU A 155 -13.37 4.25 2.23
C LEU A 155 -12.45 5.04 3.16
N ARG A 156 -12.94 5.39 4.36
CA ARG A 156 -12.15 5.99 5.44
C ARG A 156 -12.64 5.48 6.79
N VAL A 157 -11.73 5.29 7.73
CA VAL A 157 -12.10 5.18 9.15
C VAL A 157 -12.12 6.59 9.71
N VAL A 158 -13.22 6.97 10.34
CA VAL A 158 -13.42 8.28 10.97
C VAL A 158 -13.86 8.07 12.41
N THR A 159 -13.65 9.07 13.26
CA THR A 159 -14.20 9.05 14.62
C THR A 159 -15.65 9.52 14.57
N GLY A 160 -16.57 8.66 15.01
CA GLY A 160 -17.99 8.95 15.16
C GLY A 160 -18.26 9.98 16.25
N LYS A 161 -19.50 10.46 16.35
CA LYS A 161 -19.91 11.45 17.36
C LYS A 161 -19.78 10.92 18.79
N ASP A 162 -19.81 9.61 18.97
CA ASP A 162 -19.65 8.90 20.23
C ASP A 162 -18.17 8.61 20.58
N GLY A 163 -17.23 9.15 19.81
CA GLY A 163 -15.79 8.93 19.99
C GLY A 163 -15.29 7.58 19.48
N ARG A 164 -16.15 6.73 18.90
CA ARG A 164 -15.77 5.40 18.41
C ARG A 164 -15.34 5.44 16.95
N PRO A 165 -14.42 4.58 16.51
CA PRO A 165 -14.06 4.49 15.10
C PRO A 165 -15.22 3.89 14.28
N GLU A 166 -15.60 4.58 13.21
CA GLU A 166 -16.64 4.18 12.26
C GLU A 166 -16.05 4.05 10.85
N LEU A 167 -16.55 3.09 10.07
CA LEU A 167 -16.23 3.00 8.64
C LEU A 167 -17.16 3.91 7.85
N TRP A 168 -16.59 4.97 7.30
CA TRP A 168 -17.27 5.86 6.38
C TRP A 168 -17.03 5.43 4.93
N VAL A 169 -18.13 5.24 4.20
CA VAL A 169 -18.13 4.88 2.79
C VAL A 169 -18.83 5.98 2.00
N ARG A 170 -18.12 6.61 1.08
CA ARG A 170 -18.72 7.51 0.08
C ARG A 170 -18.79 6.82 -1.26
N PHE A 171 -20.01 6.60 -1.70
CA PHE A 171 -20.31 6.27 -3.09
C PHE A 171 -20.41 7.57 -3.89
N PHE A 172 -20.04 7.50 -5.16
CA PHE A 172 -20.19 8.60 -6.09
C PHE A 172 -21.41 8.34 -6.98
N GLY A 173 -21.95 9.36 -7.65
CA GLY A 173 -23.17 9.20 -8.45
C GLY A 173 -23.07 8.13 -9.56
N HIS A 174 -21.85 7.80 -9.98
CA HIS A 174 -21.55 6.78 -11.00
C HIS A 174 -21.26 5.37 -10.44
N THR A 175 -21.38 5.15 -9.13
CA THR A 175 -21.13 3.83 -8.51
C THR A 175 -22.28 2.87 -8.81
N SER A 176 -21.99 1.72 -9.43
CA SER A 176 -22.97 0.64 -9.57
C SER A 176 -22.90 -0.36 -8.41
N VAL A 177 -23.92 -1.20 -8.25
CA VAL A 177 -23.92 -2.28 -7.23
C VAL A 177 -22.73 -3.24 -7.42
N ALA A 178 -22.31 -3.47 -8.66
CA ALA A 178 -21.13 -4.30 -8.97
C ALA A 178 -19.80 -3.65 -8.53
N ASP A 179 -19.77 -2.33 -8.36
CA ASP A 179 -18.59 -1.61 -7.91
C ASP A 179 -18.39 -1.67 -6.39
N LEU A 180 -19.37 -2.21 -5.64
CA LEU A 180 -19.35 -2.23 -4.19
C LEU A 180 -18.16 -3.07 -3.67
N PRO A 181 -17.25 -2.48 -2.89
CA PRO A 181 -16.04 -3.16 -2.41
C PRO A 181 -16.35 -3.99 -1.17
N MET A 182 -17.33 -4.90 -1.28
CA MET A 182 -17.84 -5.67 -0.15
C MET A 182 -16.74 -6.45 0.58
N ARG A 183 -15.72 -6.93 -0.14
CA ARG A 183 -14.56 -7.58 0.46
C ARG A 183 -13.75 -6.62 1.33
N GLU A 184 -13.41 -5.45 0.81
CA GLU A 184 -12.58 -4.45 1.52
C GLU A 184 -13.34 -3.86 2.72
N ILE A 185 -14.63 -3.56 2.54
CA ILE A 185 -15.53 -3.14 3.63
C ILE A 185 -15.51 -4.18 4.74
N ARG A 186 -15.72 -5.47 4.43
CA ARG A 186 -15.68 -6.56 5.43
C ARG A 186 -14.32 -6.68 6.10
N GLU A 187 -13.23 -6.50 5.37
CA GLU A 187 -11.87 -6.56 5.93
C GLU A 187 -11.64 -5.41 6.92
N ILE A 188 -12.02 -4.18 6.58
CA ILE A 188 -11.89 -3.00 7.48
C ILE A 188 -12.82 -3.14 8.68
N GLN A 189 -14.06 -3.57 8.47
CA GLN A 189 -15.05 -3.74 9.54
C GLN A 189 -14.59 -4.71 10.63
N LYS A 190 -13.77 -5.73 10.32
CA LYS A 190 -13.22 -6.66 11.34
C LYS A 190 -12.43 -5.96 12.44
N PHE A 191 -11.89 -4.77 12.17
CA PHE A 191 -11.09 -3.99 13.11
C PHE A 191 -11.92 -2.98 13.90
N LEU A 192 -13.22 -2.86 13.62
CA LEU A 192 -14.12 -1.98 14.37
C LEU A 192 -14.63 -2.67 15.65
N PRO A 193 -14.70 -1.96 16.79
CA PRO A 193 -15.00 -2.55 18.11
C PRO A 193 -16.37 -3.26 18.18
N ASP A 194 -17.35 -2.72 17.46
CA ASP A 194 -18.73 -3.20 17.47
C ASP A 194 -19.07 -4.18 16.33
N TYR A 195 -18.09 -4.57 15.51
CA TYR A 195 -18.34 -5.55 14.46
C TYR A 195 -18.68 -6.92 15.04
N LYS A 196 -19.97 -7.29 14.91
CA LYS A 196 -20.50 -8.61 15.29
C LYS A 196 -20.41 -9.55 14.08
N GLY A 197 -19.19 -9.91 13.69
CA GLY A 197 -19.00 -10.93 12.66
C GLY A 197 -19.70 -12.25 13.04
N LYS A 198 -20.24 -12.98 12.06
CA LYS A 198 -20.90 -14.29 12.27
C LYS A 198 -20.03 -15.28 13.07
N ASN A 199 -18.70 -15.12 13.03
CA ASN A 199 -17.76 -15.95 13.76
C ASN A 199 -17.56 -15.54 15.22
N ARG A 200 -17.88 -14.32 15.68
CA ARG A 200 -17.58 -13.87 17.06
C ARG A 200 -18.28 -14.73 18.14
N ARG A 201 -19.47 -15.28 17.84
CA ARG A 201 -20.15 -16.25 18.73
C ARG A 201 -19.45 -17.62 18.75
N LYS A 202 -19.00 -18.10 17.59
CA LYS A 202 -18.17 -19.31 17.48
C LYS A 202 -16.82 -19.10 18.17
N ASP A 203 -16.18 -17.96 17.98
CA ASP A 203 -14.90 -17.59 18.58
C ASP A 203 -15.00 -17.45 20.10
N LYS A 204 -16.11 -16.90 20.63
CA LYS A 204 -16.37 -16.89 22.09
C LYS A 204 -16.57 -18.30 22.65
N ARG A 205 -17.33 -19.16 21.97
CA ARG A 205 -17.53 -20.57 22.38
C ARG A 205 -16.22 -21.37 22.31
N VAL A 206 -15.45 -21.19 21.24
CA VAL A 206 -14.13 -21.81 21.05
C VAL A 206 -13.14 -21.30 22.09
N ALA A 207 -13.14 -20.00 22.41
CA ALA A 207 -12.29 -19.44 23.45
C ALA A 207 -12.65 -19.99 24.85
N LYS A 208 -13.93 -20.09 25.18
CA LYS A 208 -14.40 -20.69 26.44
C LYS A 208 -13.97 -22.15 26.55
N ARG A 209 -14.26 -22.98 25.52
CA ARG A 209 -13.83 -24.38 25.47
C ARG A 209 -12.31 -24.52 25.58
N ASN A 210 -11.55 -23.71 24.85
CA ASN A 210 -10.09 -23.78 24.86
C ASN A 210 -9.52 -23.42 26.25
N LYS A 211 -10.17 -22.50 26.99
CA LYS A 211 -9.82 -22.22 28.38
C LYS A 211 -10.10 -23.43 29.27
N GLU A 212 -11.29 -24.02 29.18
CA GLU A 212 -11.67 -25.21 29.96
C GLU A 212 -10.74 -26.41 29.69
N VAL A 213 -10.28 -26.59 28.44
CA VAL A 213 -9.29 -27.62 28.07
C VAL A 213 -7.95 -27.40 28.78
N VAL A 214 -7.50 -26.15 28.88
CA VAL A 214 -6.23 -25.79 29.53
C VAL A 214 -6.34 -25.95 31.04
N ASP A 215 -7.43 -25.46 31.64
CA ASP A 215 -7.69 -25.57 33.08
C ASP A 215 -7.75 -27.05 33.50
N GLU A 216 -8.45 -27.88 32.72
CA GLU A 216 -8.54 -29.32 32.95
C GLU A 216 -7.17 -30.01 32.80
N TYR A 217 -6.36 -29.62 31.81
CA TYR A 217 -5.01 -30.15 31.63
C TYR A 217 -4.13 -29.87 32.86
N PHE A 218 -4.13 -28.63 33.35
CA PHE A 218 -3.33 -28.27 34.51
C PHE A 218 -3.85 -28.91 35.81
N ARG A 219 -5.17 -29.04 35.96
CA ARG A 219 -5.79 -29.77 37.07
C ARG A 219 -5.37 -31.23 37.10
N LEU A 220 -5.42 -31.92 35.95
CA LEU A 220 -5.01 -33.32 35.83
C LEU A 220 -3.50 -33.49 36.02
N LYS A 221 -2.69 -32.55 35.53
CA LYS A 221 -1.23 -32.57 35.74
C LYS A 221 -0.84 -32.41 37.21
N LYS A 222 -1.58 -31.63 37.99
CA LYS A 222 -1.37 -31.43 39.43
C LYS A 222 -1.97 -32.53 40.32
N SER A 223 -2.64 -33.54 39.74
CA SER A 223 -3.33 -34.56 40.52
C SER A 223 -2.35 -35.59 41.12
N PRO A 224 -2.41 -35.87 42.44
CA PRO A 224 -1.51 -36.81 43.13
C PRO A 224 -1.43 -38.21 42.50
N ARG A 225 -2.55 -38.66 41.90
CA ARG A 225 -2.68 -39.98 41.25
C ARG A 225 -1.88 -40.12 39.95
N LEU A 226 -1.47 -39.01 39.34
CA LEU A 226 -0.65 -38.98 38.12
C LEU A 226 0.81 -38.60 38.42
N THR A 227 1.08 -37.94 39.55
CA THR A 227 2.44 -37.60 40.03
C THR A 227 3.11 -38.73 40.81
N SER A 228 2.38 -39.73 41.33
CA SER A 228 3.00 -40.93 41.94
C SER A 228 3.57 -41.91 40.91
N TYR A 229 3.13 -41.82 39.64
CA TYR A 229 3.63 -42.59 38.50
C TYR A 229 4.91 -41.98 37.88
N ASP A 230 5.34 -40.82 38.38
CA ASP A 230 6.35 -39.92 37.79
C ASP A 230 7.80 -40.39 37.98
N ARG A 231 8.03 -41.50 38.70
CA ARG A 231 9.38 -42.03 38.94
C ARG A 231 9.80 -43.18 38.00
N SER A 232 8.89 -43.76 37.21
CA SER A 232 9.20 -44.96 36.40
C SER A 232 8.89 -44.87 34.89
N GLU A 233 8.10 -43.92 34.41
CA GLU A 233 7.82 -43.74 32.97
C GLU A 233 8.30 -42.39 32.44
N LYS A 234 8.99 -42.38 31.29
CA LYS A 234 9.41 -41.17 30.56
C LYS A 234 8.21 -40.20 30.43
N GLY A 235 8.34 -38.95 30.88
CA GLY A 235 7.26 -37.96 31.01
C GLY A 235 6.36 -37.69 29.78
N ASN A 236 6.75 -38.15 28.59
CA ASN A 236 5.91 -38.16 27.40
C ASN A 236 4.69 -39.10 27.49
N SER A 237 4.76 -40.18 28.29
CA SER A 237 3.66 -41.14 28.49
C SER A 237 2.47 -40.50 29.22
N ILE A 238 2.74 -39.75 30.29
CA ILE A 238 1.72 -39.14 31.15
C ILE A 238 0.98 -38.01 30.43
N ALA A 239 1.72 -37.16 29.71
CA ALA A 239 1.11 -36.09 28.92
C ALA A 239 0.14 -36.64 27.86
N ASN A 240 0.50 -37.74 27.19
CA ASN A 240 -0.37 -38.39 26.21
C ASN A 240 -1.61 -39.03 26.88
N LYS A 241 -1.47 -39.62 28.08
CA LYS A 241 -2.60 -40.14 28.87
C LYS A 241 -3.58 -39.02 29.28
N ILE A 242 -3.08 -37.86 29.72
CA ILE A 242 -3.90 -36.69 30.04
C ILE A 242 -4.61 -36.15 28.78
N ILE A 243 -3.88 -36.04 27.67
CA ILE A 243 -4.44 -35.57 26.39
C ILE A 243 -5.53 -36.51 25.87
N ALA A 244 -5.35 -37.83 25.99
CA ALA A 244 -6.37 -38.80 25.63
C ALA A 244 -7.63 -38.66 26.50
N LYS A 245 -7.47 -38.42 27.81
CA LYS A 245 -8.59 -38.18 28.73
C LYS A 245 -9.36 -36.90 28.41
N ILE A 246 -8.65 -35.83 28.04
CA ILE A 246 -9.25 -34.58 27.57
C ILE A 246 -9.98 -34.81 26.23
N GLY A 247 -9.38 -35.55 25.30
CA GLY A 247 -10.01 -35.89 24.02
C GLY A 247 -11.32 -36.69 24.17
N LYS A 248 -11.42 -37.56 25.19
CA LYS A 248 -12.69 -38.23 25.51
C LYS A 248 -13.78 -37.28 26.01
N LYS A 249 -13.40 -36.21 26.72
CA LYS A 249 -14.34 -35.18 27.23
C LYS A 249 -14.76 -34.19 26.13
N TYR A 250 -13.90 -33.96 25.13
CA TYR A 250 -14.14 -33.07 24.00
C TYR A 250 -13.92 -33.83 22.68
N PRO A 251 -14.90 -34.66 22.26
CA PRO A 251 -14.74 -35.57 21.11
C PRO A 251 -14.53 -34.83 19.78
N GLU A 252 -14.89 -33.55 19.69
CA GLU A 252 -14.63 -32.71 18.53
C GLU A 252 -13.17 -32.21 18.43
N LEU A 253 -12.33 -32.52 19.42
CA LEU A 253 -10.91 -32.16 19.46
C LEU A 253 -10.01 -33.39 19.29
N THR A 254 -9.24 -33.42 18.21
CA THR A 254 -8.17 -34.42 18.07
C THR A 254 -7.07 -34.18 19.10
N SER A 255 -6.31 -35.23 19.44
CA SER A 255 -5.17 -35.12 20.36
C SER A 255 -4.13 -34.08 19.91
N GLY A 256 -3.97 -33.89 18.59
CA GLY A 256 -3.13 -32.83 18.01
C GLY A 256 -3.66 -31.43 18.30
N LEU A 257 -4.98 -31.22 18.16
CA LEU A 257 -5.60 -29.92 18.47
C LEU A 257 -5.53 -29.58 19.96
N VAL A 258 -5.71 -30.58 20.84
CA VAL A 258 -5.52 -30.41 22.29
C VAL A 258 -4.09 -29.94 22.60
N LYS A 259 -3.07 -30.56 22.00
CA LYS A 259 -1.66 -30.14 22.15
C LYS A 259 -1.44 -28.69 21.71
N VAL A 260 -1.99 -28.30 20.55
CA VAL A 260 -1.88 -26.94 20.02
C VAL A 260 -2.56 -25.91 20.92
N VAL A 261 -3.74 -26.22 21.46
CA VAL A 261 -4.48 -25.34 22.38
C VAL A 261 -3.69 -25.11 23.68
N ILE A 262 -3.10 -26.17 24.24
CA ILE A 262 -2.27 -26.08 25.45
C ILE A 262 -0.99 -25.26 25.18
N ALA A 263 -0.28 -25.53 24.08
CA ALA A 263 0.96 -24.84 23.74
C ALA A 263 0.75 -23.34 23.50
N LYS A 264 -0.31 -22.96 22.78
CA LYS A 264 -0.63 -21.55 22.50
C LYS A 264 -0.96 -20.75 23.76
N ASN A 265 -1.56 -21.36 24.78
CA ASN A 265 -1.91 -20.67 26.03
C ASN A 265 -0.72 -20.59 26.99
N LYS A 266 0.15 -21.61 27.06
CA LYS A 266 1.42 -21.54 27.81
C LYS A 266 2.31 -20.38 27.35
N ASN A 267 2.39 -20.14 26.04
CA ASN A 267 3.18 -19.01 25.51
C ASN A 267 2.56 -17.64 25.84
N LYS A 268 1.23 -17.57 26.04
CA LYS A 268 0.56 -16.33 26.46
C LYS A 268 0.75 -16.01 27.93
N GLU A 269 0.84 -17.02 28.80
CA GLU A 269 1.14 -16.83 30.22
C GLU A 269 2.59 -16.38 30.44
N LYS A 270 3.55 -17.00 29.76
CA LYS A 270 4.97 -16.57 29.79
C LYS A 270 5.18 -15.11 29.36
N HIS A 271 4.39 -14.62 28.39
CA HIS A 271 4.46 -13.22 27.95
C HIS A 271 3.81 -12.23 28.92
N LYS A 272 2.93 -12.68 29.83
CA LYS A 272 2.34 -11.83 30.87
C LYS A 272 3.23 -11.69 32.10
N GLU A 273 4.14 -12.63 32.32
CA GLU A 273 5.14 -12.59 33.41
C GLU A 273 6.39 -11.78 33.04
N GLN A 274 6.51 -11.34 31.79
CA GLN A 274 7.63 -10.55 31.26
C GLN A 274 7.30 -9.06 31.04
N ILE A 275 6.09 -8.64 31.42
CA ILE A 275 5.62 -7.24 31.45
C ILE A 275 5.39 -6.89 32.91
#